data_AF-A0A3C0MC69-F1
#
_entry.id   AF-A0A3C0MC69-F1
#
_cell.length_a   1.000
_cell.length_b   1.000
_cell.length_c   1.000
_cell.angle_alpha   90.00
_cell.angle_beta   90.00
_cell.angle_gamma   90.00
#
_symmetry.space_group_name_H-M   'P 1'
#
loop_
_entity.id
_entity.type
_entity.pdbx_description
1 polymer ?
#
loop_
_entity_poly.entity_id
_entity_poly.type
_entity_poly.pdbx_seq_one_letter_code
_entity_poly.pdbx_strand_id
1 'polypeptide(L)'
;MSDESRPFFENPILNSPYEEPARHHALDDEGQPLNVPPFAGRRPSKFITPVPRARKKKQNSKKDQRELGLENDDGISDEQQKYNPTPIINEIRNHLRDWRAQPQASWGVTPATARLLTYWRSHKFQSIRPFFCQVEAVETIIWLTEVAKGRKQYASIWDHILGANEDANPELLRLAMKMATGAGKTTVMAMLIAWQTVNAVRSPASQSYSRGFLIVAPGITIKDRLRVLLPNDTDSYYRTRELIPQDMMDDVAKAKIVVTNYHAFQLKEKLETNKVGRSLLQGRHAPIVTKETEGEMIRRVAGDLMGLKNIVVINDEAHHCYREKPGNDDISELKGDERKDAEKENEAARLWINGIEAFKRKLGVRAVYDLSATPFFLRGSGYAEGTLFHWTVSDFSLMDAIESGIVKLPRVPVADNIPG
;
A
#
# COMPACT_ATOMS: atom_id res chain seq x y z
N MET A 1 -29.66 35.79 -8.59
CA MET A 1 -29.18 34.57 -7.90
C MET A 1 -28.27 33.86 -8.87
N SER A 2 -26.98 34.20 -8.86
CA SER A 2 -25.97 33.60 -9.73
C SER A 2 -25.50 32.29 -9.10
N ASP A 3 -25.83 31.20 -9.76
CA ASP A 3 -25.25 29.88 -9.52
C ASP A 3 -23.80 29.92 -10.00
N GLU A 4 -22.89 30.43 -9.15
CA GLU A 4 -21.47 30.45 -9.44
C GLU A 4 -20.91 29.03 -9.31
N SER A 5 -20.87 28.30 -10.42
CA SER A 5 -20.01 27.13 -10.59
C SER A 5 -18.56 27.58 -10.37
N ARG A 6 -18.09 27.54 -9.12
CA ARG A 6 -16.69 27.87 -8.81
C ARG A 6 -15.82 26.71 -9.30
N PRO A 7 -14.90 26.95 -10.25
CA PRO A 7 -14.04 25.93 -10.81
C PRO A 7 -13.27 25.16 -9.73
N PHE A 8 -12.96 23.89 -10.01
CA PHE A 8 -12.10 23.06 -9.17
C PHE A 8 -10.80 23.78 -8.75
N PHE A 9 -10.20 24.54 -9.67
CA PHE A 9 -8.95 25.26 -9.43
C PHE A 9 -9.09 26.47 -8.49
N GLU A 10 -10.29 27.05 -8.39
CA GLU A 10 -10.54 28.19 -7.50
C GLU A 10 -10.91 27.74 -6.09
N ASN A 11 -11.69 26.67 -5.97
CA ASN A 11 -12.11 26.12 -4.68
C ASN A 11 -11.93 24.60 -4.60
N PRO A 12 -10.67 24.11 -4.55
CA PRO A 12 -10.38 22.68 -4.58
C PRO A 12 -10.82 21.95 -3.31
N ILE A 13 -10.86 22.64 -2.16
CA ILE A 13 -11.14 22.04 -0.86
C ILE A 13 -12.64 22.08 -0.58
N LEU A 14 -13.25 20.91 -0.40
CA LEU A 14 -14.68 20.73 -0.15
C LEU A 14 -14.99 20.12 1.22
N ASN A 15 -14.03 19.39 1.80
CA ASN A 15 -14.21 18.53 2.97
C ASN A 15 -13.18 18.86 4.07
N SER A 16 -13.50 18.45 5.30
CA SER A 16 -12.57 18.45 6.42
C SER A 16 -11.55 17.30 6.28
N PRO A 17 -10.27 17.49 6.64
CA PRO A 17 -9.28 16.41 6.66
C PRO A 17 -9.52 15.39 7.79
N TYR A 18 -10.41 15.69 8.74
CA TYR A 18 -10.66 14.88 9.94
C TYR A 18 -12.01 14.16 9.96
N GLU A 19 -12.84 14.34 8.93
CA GLU A 19 -14.17 13.74 8.82
C GLU A 19 -14.29 12.95 7.52
N GLU A 20 -15.28 12.05 7.43
CA GLU A 20 -15.56 11.35 6.18
C GLU A 20 -15.96 12.36 5.09
N PRO A 21 -15.37 12.29 3.87
CA PRO A 21 -15.73 13.21 2.80
C PRO A 21 -17.23 13.17 2.50
N ALA A 22 -17.86 14.34 2.48
CA ALA A 22 -19.30 14.49 2.28
C ALA A 22 -19.66 15.05 0.90
N ARG A 23 -18.67 15.55 0.14
CA ARG A 23 -18.83 16.09 -1.21
C ARG A 23 -17.60 15.79 -2.05
N HIS A 24 -17.73 15.80 -3.37
CA HIS A 24 -16.60 15.67 -4.29
C HIS A 24 -16.86 16.43 -5.59
N HIS A 25 -15.80 16.89 -6.26
CA HIS A 25 -15.92 17.52 -7.57
C HIS A 25 -16.29 16.50 -8.64
N ALA A 26 -17.10 16.88 -9.63
CA ALA A 26 -17.38 15.99 -10.75
C ALA A 26 -16.11 15.84 -11.61
N LEU A 27 -15.84 14.62 -12.08
CA LEU A 27 -14.73 14.33 -12.98
C LEU A 27 -15.28 13.69 -14.26
N ASP A 28 -14.59 13.87 -15.38
CA ASP A 28 -14.84 13.10 -16.59
C ASP A 28 -14.21 11.70 -16.52
N ASP A 29 -14.36 10.92 -17.58
CA ASP A 29 -13.86 9.53 -17.68
C ASP A 29 -12.32 9.45 -17.68
N GLU A 30 -11.65 10.57 -17.97
CA GLU A 30 -10.19 10.72 -17.90
C GLU A 30 -9.73 11.24 -16.52
N GLY A 31 -10.66 11.40 -15.56
CA GLY A 31 -10.40 11.90 -14.22
C GLY A 31 -10.15 13.40 -14.15
N GLN A 32 -10.48 14.17 -15.19
CA GLN A 32 -10.32 15.62 -15.20
C GLN A 32 -11.53 16.33 -14.57
N PRO A 33 -11.32 17.39 -13.76
CA PRO A 33 -12.41 18.12 -13.15
C PRO A 33 -13.37 18.75 -14.16
N LEU A 34 -14.64 18.38 -14.05
CA LEU A 34 -15.73 19.07 -14.71
C LEU A 34 -16.05 20.33 -13.91
N ASN A 35 -16.06 21.50 -14.56
CA ASN A 35 -16.40 22.78 -13.92
C ASN A 35 -17.91 22.91 -13.66
N VAL A 36 -18.48 21.91 -12.99
CA VAL A 36 -19.88 21.83 -12.58
C VAL A 36 -19.96 21.78 -11.05
N PRO A 37 -21.13 22.08 -10.45
CA PRO A 37 -21.29 22.03 -9.00
C PRO A 37 -20.87 20.66 -8.41
N PRO A 38 -20.24 20.64 -7.21
CA PRO A 38 -19.84 19.40 -6.55
C PRO A 38 -21.02 18.47 -6.25
N PHE A 39 -20.79 17.17 -6.35
CA PHE A 39 -21.76 16.15 -5.97
C PHE A 39 -21.75 15.89 -4.47
N ALA A 40 -22.93 15.52 -3.95
CA ALA A 40 -23.08 15.07 -2.57
C ALA A 40 -22.58 13.63 -2.40
N GLY A 41 -22.05 13.34 -1.23
CA GLY A 41 -21.45 12.05 -0.86
C GLY A 41 -19.95 11.95 -1.14
N ARG A 42 -19.34 10.92 -0.57
CA ARG A 42 -17.94 10.56 -0.82
C ARG A 42 -17.75 10.05 -2.25
N ARG A 43 -16.63 10.42 -2.88
CA ARG A 43 -16.21 9.86 -4.17
C ARG A 43 -16.10 8.32 -4.10
N PRO A 44 -16.86 7.58 -4.93
CA PRO A 44 -16.67 6.14 -5.05
C PRO A 44 -15.25 5.82 -5.50
N SER A 45 -14.68 4.74 -4.99
CA SER A 45 -13.48 4.18 -5.61
C SER A 45 -13.86 3.82 -7.05
N LYS A 46 -13.02 4.20 -8.02
CA LYS A 46 -13.18 3.87 -9.43
C LYS A 46 -11.81 3.59 -10.03
N PHE A 47 -11.78 2.67 -10.99
CA PHE A 47 -10.61 2.50 -11.83
C PHE A 47 -10.57 3.65 -12.85
N ILE A 48 -9.66 4.60 -12.65
CA ILE A 48 -9.40 5.66 -13.62
C ILE A 48 -7.97 5.46 -14.08
N THR A 49 -7.77 5.21 -15.38
CA THR A 49 -6.43 5.00 -15.93
C THR A 49 -5.65 6.32 -15.76
N PRO A 50 -4.57 6.36 -14.94
CA PRO A 50 -3.93 7.62 -14.57
C PRO A 50 -3.12 8.27 -15.70
N VAL A 51 -2.94 7.57 -16.82
CA VAL A 51 -2.07 7.99 -17.92
C VAL A 51 -2.91 8.70 -18.98
N PRO A 52 -2.71 10.00 -19.21
CA PRO A 52 -3.26 10.67 -20.37
C PRO A 52 -2.76 9.92 -21.60
N ARG A 53 -3.66 9.30 -22.38
CA ARG A 53 -3.27 8.70 -23.65
C ARG A 53 -2.59 9.79 -24.47
N ALA A 54 -1.32 9.58 -24.84
CA ALA A 54 -0.60 10.52 -25.69
C ALA A 54 -1.50 10.88 -26.88
N ARG A 55 -1.81 12.16 -27.05
CA ARG A 55 -2.73 12.66 -28.09
C ARG A 55 -2.33 12.05 -29.43
N LYS A 56 -3.08 11.05 -29.90
CA LYS A 56 -2.85 10.45 -31.22
C LYS A 56 -3.05 11.56 -32.24
N LYS A 57 -1.97 11.94 -32.93
CA LYS A 57 -2.04 12.72 -34.17
C LYS A 57 -2.98 11.96 -35.11
N LYS A 58 -4.09 12.61 -35.50
CA LYS A 58 -5.00 12.15 -36.55
C LYS A 58 -4.18 11.84 -37.81
N GLN A 59 -4.15 10.58 -38.21
CA GLN A 59 -4.02 10.22 -39.62
C GLN A 59 -5.01 9.09 -39.94
N ASN A 60 -5.73 9.33 -41.03
CA ASN A 60 -6.88 8.58 -41.52
C ASN A 60 -6.54 7.11 -41.82
N SER A 61 -7.45 6.20 -41.47
CA SER A 61 -7.98 5.25 -42.46
C SER A 61 -9.34 4.72 -42.01
N LYS A 62 -10.33 4.92 -42.88
CA LYS A 62 -11.65 4.31 -42.82
C LYS A 62 -11.53 2.81 -43.06
N LYS A 63 -12.15 1.99 -42.21
CA LYS A 63 -12.91 0.80 -42.63
C LYS A 63 -13.83 0.35 -41.50
N ASP A 64 -15.11 0.28 -41.83
CA ASP A 64 -16.24 -0.18 -41.00
C ASP A 64 -16.04 -1.58 -40.42
N GLN A 65 -16.48 -1.80 -39.17
CA GLN A 65 -17.49 -2.82 -38.90
C GLN A 65 -18.16 -2.66 -37.53
N ARG A 66 -19.48 -2.45 -37.60
CA ARG A 66 -20.58 -2.95 -36.76
C ARG A 66 -20.64 -2.53 -35.29
N GLU A 67 -21.60 -1.64 -35.04
CA GLU A 67 -22.43 -1.61 -33.84
C GLU A 67 -22.86 -3.02 -33.41
N LEU A 68 -22.47 -3.40 -32.20
CA LEU A 68 -23.18 -4.32 -31.33
C LEU A 68 -22.98 -3.78 -29.90
N GLY A 69 -24.09 -3.46 -29.25
CA GLY A 69 -24.11 -2.75 -27.96
C GLY A 69 -23.33 -3.46 -26.87
N LEU A 70 -22.61 -2.68 -26.08
CA LEU A 70 -22.02 -3.09 -24.81
C LEU A 70 -22.25 -1.97 -23.81
N GLU A 71 -23.10 -2.27 -22.84
CA GLU A 71 -23.27 -1.53 -21.59
C GLU A 71 -21.93 -1.58 -20.83
N ASN A 72 -21.46 -0.42 -20.37
CA ASN A 72 -20.38 -0.25 -19.37
C ASN A 72 -19.13 -1.11 -19.59
N ASP A 73 -18.40 -0.87 -20.69
CA ASP A 73 -17.08 -1.47 -20.90
C ASP A 73 -15.98 -0.48 -20.47
N ASP A 74 -15.35 -0.74 -19.33
CA ASP A 74 -14.14 -0.06 -18.83
C ASP A 74 -12.92 -0.25 -19.77
N GLY A 75 -13.09 -0.86 -20.96
CA GLY A 75 -12.04 -1.04 -21.97
C GLY A 75 -10.98 -2.05 -21.56
N ILE A 76 -11.36 -2.97 -20.66
CA ILE A 76 -10.50 -3.98 -20.03
C ILE A 76 -11.12 -5.35 -20.35
N SER A 77 -10.33 -6.27 -20.88
CA SER A 77 -10.81 -7.62 -21.23
C SER A 77 -11.35 -8.38 -20.00
N ASP A 78 -12.27 -9.33 -20.22
CA ASP A 78 -12.89 -10.15 -19.17
C ASP A 78 -11.87 -10.80 -18.21
N GLU A 79 -10.67 -11.15 -18.69
CA GLU A 79 -9.60 -11.73 -17.86
C GLU A 79 -8.92 -10.70 -16.93
N GLN A 80 -8.82 -9.45 -17.36
CA GLN A 80 -8.20 -8.35 -16.60
C GLN A 80 -9.19 -7.73 -15.59
N GLN A 81 -10.51 -7.90 -15.80
CA GLN A 81 -11.54 -7.54 -14.82
C GLN A 81 -11.61 -8.51 -13.64
N LYS A 82 -11.02 -9.71 -13.74
CA LYS A 82 -11.18 -10.82 -12.78
C LYS A 82 -10.91 -10.43 -11.32
N TYR A 83 -10.01 -9.47 -11.08
CA TYR A 83 -9.71 -8.99 -9.73
C TYR A 83 -9.61 -7.46 -9.64
N ASN A 84 -10.52 -6.73 -10.31
CA ASN A 84 -10.69 -5.31 -10.04
C ASN A 84 -11.07 -5.12 -8.55
N PRO A 85 -10.23 -4.46 -7.72
CA PRO A 85 -10.50 -4.33 -6.29
C PRO A 85 -11.55 -3.25 -5.98
N THR A 86 -11.96 -2.47 -6.97
CA THR A 86 -12.87 -1.32 -6.78
C THR A 86 -14.20 -1.69 -6.11
N PRO A 87 -14.92 -2.75 -6.51
CA PRO A 87 -16.19 -3.12 -5.88
C PRO A 87 -16.01 -3.48 -4.40
N ILE A 88 -14.99 -4.30 -4.07
CA ILE A 88 -14.74 -4.70 -2.68
C ILE A 88 -14.31 -3.52 -1.81
N ILE A 89 -13.56 -2.56 -2.35
CA ILE A 89 -13.17 -1.34 -1.62
C ILE A 89 -14.43 -0.54 -1.23
N ASN A 90 -15.37 -0.38 -2.15
CA ASN A 90 -16.62 0.33 -1.87
C ASN A 90 -17.51 -0.44 -0.89
N GLU A 91 -17.57 -1.78 -0.98
CA GLU A 91 -18.27 -2.65 -0.03
C GLU A 91 -17.68 -2.53 1.39
N ILE A 92 -16.35 -2.60 1.52
CA ILE A 92 -15.63 -2.42 2.79
C ILE A 92 -15.92 -1.05 3.38
N ARG A 93 -15.91 0.03 2.58
CA ARG A 93 -16.23 1.39 3.05
C ARG A 93 -17.64 1.46 3.65
N ASN A 94 -18.64 0.83 3.02
CA ASN A 94 -20.00 0.78 3.54
C ASN A 94 -20.05 0.03 4.88
N HIS A 95 -19.40 -1.13 4.97
CA HIS A 95 -19.32 -1.88 6.23
C HIS A 95 -18.61 -1.10 7.34
N LEU A 96 -17.54 -0.37 7.02
CA LEU A 96 -16.85 0.48 7.99
C LEU A 96 -17.74 1.62 8.48
N ARG A 97 -18.52 2.26 7.59
CA ARG A 97 -19.48 3.30 7.97
C ARG A 97 -20.50 2.75 8.97
N ASP A 98 -21.11 1.61 8.66
CA ASP A 98 -22.09 0.96 9.54
C ASP A 98 -21.45 0.53 10.87
N TRP A 99 -20.24 -0.02 10.82
CA TRP A 99 -19.49 -0.46 11.98
C TRP A 99 -19.09 0.69 12.92
N ARG A 100 -18.71 1.86 12.38
CA ARG A 100 -18.43 3.07 13.16
C ARG A 100 -19.68 3.60 13.88
N ALA A 101 -20.86 3.46 13.28
CA ALA A 101 -22.12 3.92 13.84
C ALA A 101 -22.64 3.04 15.01
N GLN A 102 -22.11 1.83 15.14
CA GLN A 102 -22.49 0.91 16.22
C GLN A 102 -21.92 1.35 17.58
N PRO A 103 -22.60 1.01 18.71
CA PRO A 103 -22.05 1.23 20.04
C PRO A 103 -20.79 0.39 20.24
N GLN A 104 -19.86 0.89 21.08
CA GLN A 104 -18.56 0.26 21.33
C GLN A 104 -18.65 -1.23 21.69
N ALA A 105 -19.67 -1.63 22.45
CA ALA A 105 -19.89 -3.03 22.85
C ALA A 105 -20.15 -3.97 21.65
N SER A 106 -20.64 -3.45 20.53
CA SER A 106 -20.98 -4.22 19.33
C SER A 106 -19.88 -4.24 18.28
N TRP A 107 -18.76 -3.55 18.49
CA TRP A 107 -17.67 -3.49 17.50
C TRP A 107 -17.05 -4.86 17.22
N GLY A 108 -17.16 -5.82 18.14
CA GLY A 108 -16.64 -7.18 17.93
C GLY A 108 -15.12 -7.26 17.82
N VAL A 109 -14.41 -6.37 18.53
CA VAL A 109 -12.94 -6.28 18.60
C VAL A 109 -12.45 -6.55 20.02
N THR A 110 -11.15 -6.76 20.20
CA THR A 110 -10.58 -6.94 21.54
C THR A 110 -10.73 -5.68 22.41
N PRO A 111 -10.65 -5.79 23.75
CA PRO A 111 -10.67 -4.62 24.63
C PRO A 111 -9.55 -3.61 24.34
N ALA A 112 -8.36 -4.10 23.97
CA ALA A 112 -7.22 -3.26 23.61
C ALA A 112 -7.49 -2.49 22.31
N THR A 113 -8.02 -3.18 21.29
CA THR A 113 -8.42 -2.55 20.02
C THR A 113 -9.54 -1.54 20.23
N ALA A 114 -10.57 -1.86 21.00
CA ALA A 114 -11.64 -0.92 21.33
C ALA A 114 -11.09 0.37 21.98
N ARG A 115 -10.15 0.23 22.92
CA ARG A 115 -9.50 1.39 23.57
C ARG A 115 -8.71 2.25 22.59
N LEU A 116 -7.94 1.65 21.69
CA LEU A 116 -7.21 2.37 20.63
C LEU A 116 -8.16 3.09 19.67
N LEU A 117 -9.22 2.41 19.22
CA LEU A 117 -10.24 2.99 18.33
C LEU A 117 -10.95 4.18 18.99
N THR A 118 -11.39 4.05 20.24
CA THR A 118 -12.00 5.17 20.98
C THR A 118 -11.02 6.34 21.10
N TYR A 119 -9.74 6.06 21.33
CA TYR A 119 -8.71 7.09 21.41
C TYR A 119 -8.54 7.80 20.06
N TRP A 120 -8.36 7.09 18.95
CA TRP A 120 -8.21 7.72 17.63
C TRP A 120 -9.45 8.47 17.14
N ARG A 121 -10.65 7.99 17.48
CA ARG A 121 -11.91 8.60 17.06
C ARG A 121 -12.27 9.85 17.86
N SER A 122 -11.97 9.89 19.17
CA SER A 122 -12.57 10.85 20.09
C SER A 122 -11.58 11.60 21.00
N HIS A 123 -10.31 11.20 21.04
CA HIS A 123 -9.33 11.90 21.87
C HIS A 123 -9.14 13.35 21.44
N LYS A 124 -8.96 14.24 22.42
CA LYS A 124 -8.65 15.66 22.20
C LYS A 124 -7.13 15.83 22.12
N PHE A 125 -6.59 15.57 20.94
CA PHE A 125 -5.17 15.75 20.65
C PHE A 125 -4.74 17.20 20.89
N GLN A 126 -3.62 17.39 21.58
CA GLN A 126 -3.02 18.71 21.78
C GLN A 126 -2.14 19.10 20.59
N SER A 127 -1.63 18.10 19.88
CA SER A 127 -0.79 18.22 18.69
C SER A 127 -1.54 17.76 17.42
N ILE A 128 -0.82 17.15 16.49
CA ILE A 128 -1.32 16.63 15.22
C ILE A 128 -2.26 15.44 15.50
N ARG A 129 -3.57 15.67 15.30
CA ARG A 129 -4.58 14.61 15.25
C ARG A 129 -4.45 13.79 13.96
N PRO A 130 -4.67 12.46 13.99
CA PRO A 130 -4.75 11.65 12.78
C PRO A 130 -5.84 12.13 11.81
N PHE A 131 -5.52 12.19 10.52
CA PHE A 131 -6.51 12.47 9.47
C PHE A 131 -7.51 11.32 9.33
N PHE A 132 -8.70 11.61 8.82
CA PHE A 132 -9.73 10.61 8.58
C PHE A 132 -9.19 9.45 7.72
N CYS A 133 -8.46 9.74 6.65
CA CYS A 133 -7.89 8.72 5.76
C CYS A 133 -6.88 7.80 6.47
N GLN A 134 -6.16 8.31 7.47
CA GLN A 134 -5.21 7.52 8.26
C GLN A 134 -5.98 6.58 9.20
N VAL A 135 -6.99 7.10 9.90
CA VAL A 135 -7.85 6.31 10.79
C VAL A 135 -8.58 5.24 9.99
N GLU A 136 -9.16 5.59 8.84
CA GLU A 136 -9.88 4.66 7.98
C GLU A 136 -9.00 3.54 7.45
N ALA A 137 -7.77 3.83 7.00
CA ALA A 137 -6.85 2.82 6.53
C ALA A 137 -6.54 1.78 7.64
N VAL A 138 -6.28 2.24 8.86
CA VAL A 138 -6.02 1.37 10.02
C VAL A 138 -7.27 0.58 10.40
N GLU A 139 -8.42 1.24 10.46
CA GLU A 139 -9.71 0.61 10.74
C GLU A 139 -10.09 -0.46 9.72
N THR A 140 -9.76 -0.27 8.46
CA THR A 140 -9.96 -1.27 7.41
C THR A 140 -9.22 -2.56 7.76
N ILE A 141 -7.93 -2.46 8.13
CA ILE A 141 -7.12 -3.63 8.49
C ILE A 141 -7.62 -4.28 9.78
N ILE A 142 -7.99 -3.48 10.79
CA ILE A 142 -8.56 -3.97 12.06
C ILE A 142 -9.86 -4.72 11.80
N TRP A 143 -10.78 -4.11 11.06
CA TRP A 143 -12.08 -4.68 10.75
C TRP A 143 -11.93 -5.98 9.98
N LEU A 144 -11.09 -6.01 8.94
CA LEU A 144 -10.81 -7.25 8.21
C LEU A 144 -10.28 -8.34 9.16
N THR A 145 -9.34 -7.99 10.05
CA THR A 145 -8.63 -8.96 10.90
C THR A 145 -9.45 -9.49 12.06
N GLU A 146 -10.17 -8.63 12.78
CA GLU A 146 -10.88 -8.97 14.03
C GLU A 146 -12.37 -9.21 13.84
N VAL A 147 -12.99 -8.52 12.87
CA VAL A 147 -14.44 -8.53 12.69
C VAL A 147 -14.82 -9.41 11.51
N ALA A 148 -14.24 -9.18 10.34
CA ALA A 148 -14.68 -9.83 9.11
C ALA A 148 -14.24 -11.29 9.04
N LYS A 149 -13.01 -11.56 9.47
CA LYS A 149 -12.37 -12.88 9.35
C LYS A 149 -13.18 -13.98 10.03
N GLY A 150 -13.51 -15.02 9.27
CA GLY A 150 -14.24 -16.19 9.76
C GLY A 150 -15.76 -16.02 9.86
N ARG A 151 -16.32 -14.86 9.52
CA ARG A 151 -17.78 -14.66 9.46
C ARG A 151 -18.29 -14.87 8.03
N LYS A 152 -19.28 -15.76 7.87
CA LYS A 152 -19.86 -16.13 6.57
C LYS A 152 -20.36 -14.92 5.75
N GLN A 153 -20.91 -13.92 6.43
CA GLN A 153 -21.45 -12.72 5.77
C GLN A 153 -20.38 -11.87 5.06
N TYR A 154 -19.10 -12.06 5.36
CA TYR A 154 -17.98 -11.36 4.73
C TYR A 154 -17.04 -12.31 3.98
N ALA A 155 -17.51 -13.53 3.67
CA ALA A 155 -16.71 -14.55 2.99
C ALA A 155 -16.29 -14.07 1.59
N SER A 156 -17.20 -13.43 0.83
CA SER A 156 -16.92 -12.87 -0.50
C SER A 156 -15.71 -11.92 -0.53
N ILE A 157 -15.61 -11.04 0.47
CA ILE A 157 -14.48 -10.09 0.60
C ILE A 157 -13.17 -10.86 0.81
N TRP A 158 -13.18 -11.86 1.70
CA TRP A 158 -11.98 -12.67 1.95
C TRP A 158 -11.62 -13.59 0.78
N ASP A 159 -12.61 -14.16 0.09
CA ASP A 159 -12.40 -14.99 -1.09
C ASP A 159 -11.76 -14.16 -2.23
N HIS A 160 -12.20 -12.93 -2.43
CA HIS A 160 -11.57 -12.00 -3.37
C HIS A 160 -10.12 -11.70 -2.96
N ILE A 161 -9.88 -11.31 -1.71
CA ILE A 161 -8.53 -10.97 -1.21
C ILE A 161 -7.59 -12.18 -1.32
N LEU A 162 -8.05 -13.37 -0.93
CA LEU A 162 -7.24 -14.59 -0.97
C LEU A 162 -6.98 -15.04 -2.41
N GLY A 163 -7.99 -15.02 -3.29
CA GLY A 163 -7.82 -15.34 -4.70
C GLY A 163 -6.88 -14.38 -5.42
N ALA A 164 -6.97 -13.08 -5.16
CA ALA A 164 -6.06 -12.07 -5.67
C ALA A 164 -4.62 -12.28 -5.19
N ASN A 165 -4.44 -12.68 -3.93
CA ASN A 165 -3.12 -13.00 -3.39
C ASN A 165 -2.58 -14.34 -3.93
N GLU A 166 -3.40 -15.36 -4.12
CA GLU A 166 -2.98 -16.64 -4.67
C GLU A 166 -2.49 -16.49 -6.12
N ASP A 167 -3.20 -15.68 -6.92
CA ASP A 167 -2.85 -15.40 -8.31
C ASP A 167 -1.54 -14.62 -8.45
N ALA A 168 -1.36 -13.55 -7.65
CA ALA A 168 -0.22 -12.64 -7.81
C ALA A 168 0.93 -12.88 -6.80
N ASN A 169 0.67 -13.47 -5.64
CA ASN A 169 1.61 -13.56 -4.51
C ASN A 169 1.39 -14.84 -3.66
N PRO A 170 1.50 -16.06 -4.23
CA PRO A 170 0.98 -17.29 -3.61
C PRO A 170 1.50 -17.61 -2.19
N GLU A 171 2.67 -17.10 -1.80
CA GLU A 171 3.25 -17.32 -0.46
C GLU A 171 2.79 -16.30 0.61
N LEU A 172 2.15 -15.21 0.21
CA LEU A 172 1.98 -14.00 1.03
C LEU A 172 0.52 -13.54 1.08
N LEU A 173 0.03 -13.25 2.28
CA LEU A 173 -1.21 -12.50 2.45
C LEU A 173 -0.88 -11.01 2.48
N ARG A 174 -1.16 -10.32 1.38
CA ARG A 174 -0.94 -8.89 1.23
C ARG A 174 -2.25 -8.12 1.31
N LEU A 175 -2.21 -6.94 1.91
CA LEU A 175 -3.32 -6.00 2.01
C LEU A 175 -2.77 -4.60 1.69
N ALA A 176 -3.24 -4.00 0.60
CA ALA A 176 -2.77 -2.70 0.16
C ALA A 176 -3.71 -1.55 0.56
N MET A 177 -3.12 -0.43 0.96
CA MET A 177 -3.80 0.82 1.31
C MET A 177 -3.25 1.93 0.41
N LYS A 178 -4.09 2.42 -0.50
CA LYS A 178 -3.77 3.56 -1.35
C LYS A 178 -3.96 4.86 -0.57
N MET A 179 -2.90 5.65 -0.47
CA MET A 179 -2.89 6.92 0.24
C MET A 179 -2.04 7.95 -0.48
N ALA A 180 -2.62 9.11 -0.82
CA ALA A 180 -1.90 10.19 -1.49
C ALA A 180 -0.56 10.54 -0.82
N THR A 181 0.45 10.89 -1.61
CA THR A 181 1.74 11.35 -1.10
C THR A 181 1.56 12.58 -0.22
N GLY A 182 2.10 12.54 1.01
CA GLY A 182 1.90 13.59 2.01
C GLY A 182 0.70 13.37 2.93
N ALA A 183 -0.19 12.40 2.65
CA ALA A 183 -1.33 12.08 3.53
C ALA A 183 -0.93 11.36 4.83
N GLY A 184 0.36 11.08 5.05
CA GLY A 184 0.89 10.56 6.31
C GLY A 184 0.93 9.03 6.41
N LYS A 185 1.40 8.32 5.38
CA LYS A 185 1.63 6.86 5.38
C LYS A 185 2.35 6.36 6.65
N THR A 186 3.41 7.05 7.06
CA THR A 186 4.17 6.71 8.28
C THR A 186 3.32 6.76 9.56
N THR A 187 2.29 7.61 9.64
CA THR A 187 1.36 7.60 10.78
C THR A 187 0.50 6.34 10.79
N VAL A 188 0.02 5.89 9.64
CA VAL A 188 -0.69 4.61 9.50
C VAL A 188 0.20 3.44 9.89
N MET A 189 1.47 3.44 9.47
CA MET A 189 2.44 2.41 9.88
C MET A 189 2.58 2.35 11.41
N ALA A 190 2.75 3.50 12.08
CA ALA A 190 2.83 3.57 13.54
C ALA A 190 1.56 3.05 14.20
N MET A 191 0.37 3.47 13.74
CA MET A 191 -0.91 3.01 14.29
C MET A 191 -1.10 1.50 14.12
N LEU A 192 -0.73 0.92 12.97
CA LEU A 192 -0.76 -0.53 12.73
C LEU A 192 0.20 -1.28 13.65
N ILE A 193 1.45 -0.80 13.79
CA ILE A 193 2.46 -1.39 14.69
C ILE A 193 1.94 -1.38 16.13
N ALA A 194 1.35 -0.28 16.58
CA ALA A 194 0.84 -0.18 17.92
C ALA A 194 -0.36 -1.10 18.17
N TRP A 195 -1.34 -1.13 17.26
CA TRP A 195 -2.47 -2.05 17.35
C TRP A 195 -2.01 -3.52 17.41
N GLN A 196 -1.10 -3.91 16.52
CA GLN A 196 -0.51 -5.24 16.49
C GLN A 196 0.23 -5.56 17.81
N THR A 197 1.10 -4.66 18.25
CA THR A 197 1.95 -4.89 19.43
C THR A 197 1.13 -4.96 20.71
N VAL A 198 0.24 -4.00 20.95
CA VAL A 198 -0.56 -3.95 22.17
C VAL A 198 -1.40 -5.22 22.29
N ASN A 199 -2.02 -5.67 21.19
CA ASN A 199 -2.78 -6.92 21.19
C ASN A 199 -1.90 -8.17 21.37
N ALA A 200 -0.73 -8.23 20.72
CA ALA A 200 0.19 -9.34 20.89
C ALA A 200 0.70 -9.47 22.34
N VAL A 201 0.94 -8.33 23.00
CA VAL A 201 1.40 -8.28 24.39
C VAL A 201 0.27 -8.65 25.37
N ARG A 202 -0.92 -8.09 25.18
CA ARG A 202 -2.06 -8.31 26.08
C ARG A 202 -2.78 -9.64 25.84
N SER A 203 -2.56 -10.27 24.68
CA SER A 203 -3.14 -11.57 24.30
C SER A 203 -2.07 -12.53 23.75
N PRO A 204 -1.10 -12.98 24.57
CA PRO A 204 0.07 -13.73 24.11
C PRO A 204 -0.25 -15.11 23.50
N ALA A 205 -1.41 -15.69 23.83
CA ALA A 205 -1.88 -16.94 23.23
C ALA A 205 -2.41 -16.75 21.79
N SER A 206 -2.78 -15.52 21.43
CA SER A 206 -3.34 -15.21 20.12
C SER A 206 -2.27 -15.23 19.04
N GLN A 207 -2.50 -16.00 17.98
CA GLN A 207 -1.69 -15.94 16.76
C GLN A 207 -2.16 -14.82 15.82
N SER A 208 -3.16 -14.04 16.24
CA SER A 208 -3.76 -12.97 15.44
C SER A 208 -2.94 -11.68 15.38
N TYR A 209 -1.86 -11.61 16.16
CA TYR A 209 -1.09 -10.38 16.30
C TYR A 209 0.40 -10.67 16.30
N SER A 210 1.18 -9.62 16.04
CA SER A 210 2.63 -9.67 16.09
C SER A 210 3.21 -8.53 16.89
N ARG A 211 4.39 -8.78 17.45
CA ARG A 211 5.28 -7.74 18.00
C ARG A 211 6.58 -7.61 17.21
N GLY A 212 6.72 -8.33 16.09
CA GLY A 212 7.89 -8.31 15.22
C GLY A 212 7.52 -7.70 13.86
N PHE A 213 8.23 -6.65 13.47
CA PHE A 213 7.92 -5.87 12.28
C PHE A 213 9.17 -5.69 11.41
N LEU A 214 9.02 -5.99 10.12
CA LEU A 214 9.99 -5.66 9.09
C LEU A 214 9.43 -4.52 8.24
N ILE A 215 10.03 -3.35 8.32
CA ILE A 215 9.66 -2.19 7.50
C ILE A 215 10.62 -2.12 6.32
N VAL A 216 10.10 -2.15 5.09
CA VAL A 216 10.92 -2.13 3.88
C VAL A 216 10.66 -0.84 3.10
N ALA A 217 11.74 -0.11 2.82
CA ALA A 217 11.73 1.15 2.08
C ALA A 217 12.42 1.00 0.70
N PRO A 218 12.04 1.81 -0.30
CA PRO A 218 12.63 1.75 -1.65
C PRO A 218 14.04 2.34 -1.70
N GLY A 219 14.37 3.29 -0.80
CA GLY A 219 15.68 3.97 -0.75
C GLY A 219 16.18 4.20 0.67
N ILE A 220 17.49 4.43 0.82
CA ILE A 220 18.15 4.68 2.11
C ILE A 220 17.64 5.99 2.75
N THR A 221 17.43 7.04 1.96
CA THR A 221 16.89 8.32 2.45
C THR A 221 15.49 8.19 3.07
N ILE A 222 14.66 7.28 2.55
CA ILE A 222 13.33 7.00 3.11
C ILE A 222 13.48 6.13 4.37
N LYS A 223 14.30 5.08 4.30
CA LYS A 223 14.63 4.21 5.43
C LYS A 223 15.05 5.02 6.66
N ASP A 224 15.95 5.98 6.53
CA ASP A 224 16.46 6.77 7.67
C ASP A 224 15.37 7.66 8.30
N ARG A 225 14.42 8.14 7.50
CA ARG A 225 13.28 8.93 7.98
C ARG A 225 12.24 8.10 8.72
N LEU A 226 12.18 6.78 8.46
CA LEU A 226 11.26 5.87 9.14
C LEU A 226 11.71 5.48 10.56
N ARG A 227 12.85 5.99 11.06
CA ARG A 227 13.29 5.80 12.46
C ARG A 227 12.24 6.25 13.49
N VAL A 228 11.39 7.20 13.12
CA VAL A 228 10.26 7.68 13.93
C VAL A 228 9.24 6.60 14.29
N LEU A 229 9.29 5.42 13.63
CA LEU A 229 8.50 4.25 13.97
C LEU A 229 9.05 3.46 15.16
N LEU A 230 10.30 3.70 15.56
CA LEU A 230 10.93 3.03 16.71
C LEU A 230 10.39 3.64 18.01
N PRO A 231 9.84 2.83 18.95
CA PRO A 231 9.25 3.35 20.19
C PRO A 231 10.23 4.09 21.09
N ASN A 232 11.52 3.72 21.03
CA ASN A 232 12.57 4.29 21.87
C ASN A 232 13.27 5.51 21.23
N ASP A 233 12.91 5.88 20.00
CA ASP A 233 13.43 7.07 19.34
C ASP A 233 12.85 8.34 20.01
N THR A 234 13.66 9.39 20.15
CA THR A 234 13.22 10.65 20.78
C THR A 234 12.12 11.34 19.98
N ASP A 235 12.13 11.18 18.66
CA ASP A 235 11.17 11.76 17.71
C ASP A 235 10.01 10.81 17.41
N SER A 236 9.88 9.72 18.17
CA SER A 236 8.92 8.65 17.91
C SER A 236 7.49 9.16 17.78
N TYR A 237 6.80 8.74 16.72
CA TYR A 237 5.44 9.18 16.43
C TYR A 237 4.44 8.79 17.50
N TYR A 238 4.66 7.71 18.25
CA TYR A 238 3.78 7.33 19.35
C TYR A 238 3.70 8.44 20.42
N ARG A 239 4.82 9.13 20.67
CA ARG A 239 4.92 10.22 21.65
C ARG A 239 4.63 11.58 21.02
N THR A 240 5.32 11.93 19.95
CA THR A 240 5.28 13.29 19.36
C THR A 240 3.94 13.64 18.74
N ARG A 241 3.17 12.63 18.30
CA ARG A 241 1.81 12.79 17.76
C ARG A 241 0.74 12.22 18.68
N GLU A 242 1.10 11.88 19.92
CA GLU A 242 0.17 11.36 20.93
C GLU A 242 -0.67 10.19 20.39
N LEU A 243 -0.12 9.30 19.54
CA LEU A 243 -0.93 8.31 18.81
C LEU A 243 -1.50 7.21 19.72
N ILE A 244 -0.95 7.03 20.91
CA ILE A 244 -1.24 5.91 21.81
C ILE A 244 -1.57 6.44 23.21
N PRO A 245 -2.58 5.88 23.90
CA PRO A 245 -2.81 6.15 25.31
C PRO A 245 -1.55 5.93 26.15
N GLN A 246 -1.30 6.80 27.14
CA GLN A 246 -0.09 6.72 27.97
C GLN A 246 0.07 5.35 28.66
N ASP A 247 -1.04 4.72 29.08
CA ASP A 247 -1.05 3.39 29.72
C ASP A 247 -0.68 2.23 28.77
N MET A 248 -0.59 2.48 27.46
CA MET A 248 -0.22 1.50 26.43
C MET A 248 1.21 1.71 25.89
N MET A 249 1.92 2.75 26.32
CA MET A 249 3.27 3.06 25.83
C MET A 249 4.27 1.95 26.14
N ASP A 250 4.21 1.37 27.34
CA ASP A 250 5.07 0.25 27.75
C ASP A 250 4.79 -1.03 26.96
N ASP A 251 3.57 -1.20 26.44
CA ASP A 251 3.24 -2.31 25.57
C ASP A 251 3.85 -2.11 24.18
N VAL A 252 3.72 -0.91 23.61
CA VAL A 252 4.32 -0.56 22.31
C VAL A 252 5.85 -0.63 22.37
N ALA A 253 6.47 -0.28 23.49
CA ALA A 253 7.92 -0.40 23.70
C ALA A 253 8.46 -1.84 23.57
N LYS A 254 7.59 -2.86 23.66
CA LYS A 254 7.97 -4.28 23.47
C LYS A 254 8.04 -4.70 21.99
N ALA A 255 7.70 -3.81 21.05
CA ALA A 255 7.84 -4.06 19.63
C ALA A 255 9.31 -4.24 19.23
N LYS A 256 9.56 -5.21 18.35
CA LYS A 256 10.83 -5.39 17.64
C LYS A 256 10.62 -4.94 16.20
N ILE A 257 11.26 -3.85 15.82
CA ILE A 257 11.06 -3.21 14.51
C ILE A 257 12.41 -3.11 13.83
N VAL A 258 12.52 -3.69 12.65
CA VAL A 258 13.68 -3.55 11.78
C VAL A 258 13.27 -2.73 10.57
N VAL A 259 13.93 -1.60 10.36
CA VAL A 259 13.75 -0.76 9.18
C VAL A 259 14.89 -1.02 8.21
N THR A 260 14.58 -1.48 7.00
CA THR A 260 15.56 -1.82 5.98
C THR A 260 15.20 -1.27 4.61
N ASN A 261 16.16 -1.31 3.70
CA ASN A 261 15.95 -1.10 2.28
C ASN A 261 15.91 -2.45 1.56
N TYR A 262 15.14 -2.57 0.48
CA TYR A 262 15.01 -3.84 -0.25
C TYR A 262 16.32 -4.37 -0.83
N HIS A 263 17.29 -3.51 -1.21
CA HIS A 263 18.60 -3.95 -1.70
C HIS A 263 19.35 -4.80 -0.66
N ALA A 264 19.05 -4.62 0.63
CA ALA A 264 19.66 -5.41 1.69
C ALA A 264 19.34 -6.92 1.59
N PHE A 265 18.26 -7.29 0.87
CA PHE A 265 17.87 -8.67 0.62
C PHE A 265 18.76 -9.38 -0.42
N GLN A 266 19.61 -8.64 -1.14
CA GLN A 266 20.58 -9.25 -2.04
C GLN A 266 21.52 -10.16 -1.26
N LEU A 267 21.56 -11.44 -1.63
CA LEU A 267 22.47 -12.43 -1.06
C LEU A 267 23.91 -12.04 -1.41
N LYS A 268 24.74 -11.82 -0.39
CA LYS A 268 26.14 -11.42 -0.57
C LYS A 268 27.06 -12.62 -0.74
N GLU A 269 28.23 -12.38 -1.31
CA GLU A 269 29.34 -13.33 -1.30
C GLU A 269 29.95 -13.37 0.10
N LYS A 270 30.15 -14.57 0.66
CA LYS A 270 30.82 -14.82 1.94
C LYS A 270 32.33 -14.77 1.83
N LEU A 271 32.85 -15.01 0.62
CA LEU A 271 34.27 -15.10 0.33
C LEU A 271 34.60 -14.11 -0.79
N GLU A 272 35.35 -13.08 -0.45
CA GLU A 272 35.92 -12.14 -1.43
C GLU A 272 37.15 -12.79 -2.07
N THR A 273 36.93 -13.52 -3.17
CA THR A 273 38.02 -14.14 -3.94
C THR A 273 37.77 -13.93 -5.44
N ASN A 274 38.84 -13.72 -6.20
CA ASN A 274 38.75 -13.71 -7.66
C ASN A 274 38.54 -15.14 -8.21
N LYS A 275 38.23 -15.28 -9.50
CA LYS A 275 37.96 -16.59 -10.14
C LYS A 275 39.10 -17.61 -9.91
N VAL A 276 40.35 -17.14 -9.89
CA VAL A 276 41.54 -17.99 -9.69
C VAL A 276 41.62 -18.50 -8.25
N GLY A 277 41.44 -17.62 -7.26
CA GLY A 277 41.39 -17.98 -5.84
C GLY A 277 40.22 -18.93 -5.53
N ARG A 278 39.07 -18.72 -6.17
CA ARG A 278 37.90 -19.62 -6.04
C ARG A 278 38.20 -21.02 -6.57
N SER A 279 38.86 -21.13 -7.73
CA SER A 279 39.26 -22.42 -8.33
C SER A 279 40.29 -23.17 -7.48
N LEU A 280 41.28 -22.43 -6.94
CA LEU A 280 42.29 -22.97 -6.03
C LEU A 280 41.67 -23.51 -4.73
N LEU A 281 40.76 -22.75 -4.12
CA LEU A 281 40.06 -23.17 -2.91
C LEU A 281 39.17 -24.40 -3.15
N GLN A 282 38.52 -24.48 -4.32
CA GLN A 282 37.65 -25.60 -4.66
C GLN A 282 38.44 -26.90 -4.85
N GLY A 283 39.58 -26.86 -5.53
CA GLY A 283 40.39 -28.03 -5.83
C GLY A 283 39.58 -29.10 -6.58
N ARG A 284 39.62 -30.36 -6.11
CA ARG A 284 38.83 -31.49 -6.65
C ARG A 284 37.54 -31.78 -5.86
N HIS A 285 37.13 -30.88 -4.97
CA HIS A 285 35.98 -31.08 -4.11
C HIS A 285 34.69 -30.56 -4.75
N ALA A 286 33.56 -30.74 -4.06
CA ALA A 286 32.28 -30.16 -4.45
C ALA A 286 32.37 -28.63 -4.56
N PRO A 287 31.51 -27.98 -5.37
CA PRO A 287 31.49 -26.53 -5.52
C PRO A 287 31.36 -25.83 -4.17
N ILE A 288 32.23 -24.85 -3.90
CA ILE A 288 32.18 -24.09 -2.66
C ILE A 288 30.91 -23.23 -2.66
N VAL A 289 30.10 -23.37 -1.62
CA VAL A 289 28.96 -22.49 -1.36
C VAL A 289 29.51 -21.15 -0.89
N THR A 290 29.64 -20.23 -1.83
CA THR A 290 30.23 -18.91 -1.59
C THR A 290 29.19 -17.82 -1.35
N LYS A 291 27.94 -18.03 -1.75
CA LYS A 291 26.85 -17.07 -1.54
C LYS A 291 26.14 -17.29 -0.21
N GLU A 292 25.68 -16.21 0.43
CA GLU A 292 24.77 -16.26 1.58
C GLU A 292 23.54 -17.13 1.28
N THR A 293 23.13 -17.91 2.27
CA THR A 293 21.80 -18.51 2.31
C THR A 293 20.76 -17.46 2.73
N GLU A 294 19.48 -17.73 2.45
CA GLU A 294 18.38 -16.88 2.94
C GLU A 294 18.43 -16.65 4.46
N GLY A 295 18.78 -17.69 5.23
CA GLY A 295 18.86 -17.58 6.70
C GLY A 295 20.00 -16.65 7.15
N GLU A 296 21.14 -16.67 6.46
CA GLU A 296 22.26 -15.77 6.75
C GLU A 296 21.93 -14.33 6.33
N MET A 297 21.29 -14.14 5.17
CA MET A 297 20.78 -12.83 4.76
C MET A 297 19.80 -12.27 5.79
N ILE A 298 18.84 -13.06 6.27
CA ILE A 298 17.87 -12.61 7.28
C ILE A 298 18.57 -12.26 8.59
N ARG A 299 19.54 -13.07 9.04
CA ARG A 299 20.32 -12.75 10.24
C ARG A 299 21.08 -11.44 10.09
N ARG A 300 21.64 -11.16 8.91
CA ARG A 300 22.34 -9.91 8.60
C ARG A 300 21.40 -8.71 8.53
N VAL A 301 20.23 -8.87 7.91
CA VAL A 301 19.29 -7.76 7.64
C VAL A 301 18.41 -7.46 8.84
N ALA A 302 17.95 -8.48 9.55
CA ALA A 302 16.93 -8.40 10.59
C ALA A 302 17.22 -9.35 11.75
N GLY A 303 18.46 -9.34 12.24
CA GLY A 303 18.89 -10.15 13.40
C GLY A 303 18.00 -9.99 14.62
N ASP A 304 17.47 -8.79 14.87
CA ASP A 304 16.58 -8.49 15.99
C ASP A 304 15.19 -9.16 15.91
N LEU A 305 14.80 -9.66 14.73
CA LEU A 305 13.58 -10.44 14.53
C LEU A 305 13.80 -11.95 14.70
N MET A 306 15.06 -12.40 14.83
CA MET A 306 15.37 -13.82 14.98
C MET A 306 14.72 -14.38 16.25
N GLY A 307 14.10 -15.55 16.12
CA GLY A 307 13.38 -16.21 17.20
C GLY A 307 11.93 -15.74 17.37
N LEU A 308 11.52 -14.67 16.68
CA LEU A 308 10.10 -14.34 16.55
C LEU A 308 9.47 -15.18 15.42
N LYS A 309 8.17 -15.44 15.57
CA LYS A 309 7.33 -16.04 14.54
C LYS A 309 6.20 -15.09 14.18
N ASN A 310 5.61 -15.28 13.00
CA ASN A 310 4.45 -14.53 12.54
C ASN A 310 4.73 -13.01 12.50
N ILE A 311 5.86 -12.63 11.92
CA ILE A 311 6.19 -11.21 11.76
C ILE A 311 5.21 -10.54 10.80
N VAL A 312 5.07 -9.23 10.93
CA VAL A 312 4.33 -8.39 9.98
C VAL A 312 5.34 -7.62 9.14
N VAL A 313 5.15 -7.63 7.82
CA VAL A 313 5.95 -6.82 6.91
C VAL A 313 5.15 -5.59 6.53
N ILE A 314 5.78 -4.42 6.52
CA ILE A 314 5.16 -3.17 6.09
C ILE A 314 6.04 -2.56 5.00
N ASN A 315 5.50 -2.45 3.79
CA ASN A 315 6.18 -1.83 2.66
C ASN A 315 5.78 -0.36 2.54
N ASP A 316 6.78 0.52 2.42
CA ASP A 316 6.58 1.88 1.93
C ASP A 316 6.84 1.95 0.43
N GLU A 317 6.06 2.74 -0.30
CA GLU A 317 6.07 2.77 -1.79
C GLU A 317 5.96 1.37 -2.40
N ALA A 318 4.98 0.61 -1.93
CA ALA A 318 4.79 -0.79 -2.30
C ALA A 318 4.57 -1.05 -3.80
N HIS A 319 4.38 -0.01 -4.61
CA HIS A 319 4.27 -0.14 -6.07
C HIS A 319 5.56 -0.66 -6.74
N HIS A 320 6.70 -0.57 -6.06
CA HIS A 320 7.94 -1.23 -6.48
C HIS A 320 8.07 -2.68 -5.98
N CYS A 321 7.05 -3.23 -5.30
CA CYS A 321 7.08 -4.57 -4.73
C CYS A 321 5.93 -5.41 -5.30
N TYR A 322 6.15 -6.01 -6.47
CA TYR A 322 5.20 -6.90 -7.12
C TYR A 322 5.91 -8.10 -7.73
N ARG A 323 5.14 -9.15 -8.00
CA ARG A 323 5.59 -10.29 -8.80
C ARG A 323 5.16 -10.03 -10.24
N GLU A 324 6.08 -10.21 -11.16
CA GLU A 324 5.79 -10.19 -12.59
C GLU A 324 4.88 -11.37 -12.97
N LYS A 325 3.93 -11.15 -13.88
CA LYS A 325 3.03 -12.21 -14.33
C LYS A 325 3.83 -13.32 -15.04
N PRO A 326 3.58 -14.61 -14.76
CA PRO A 326 4.21 -15.69 -15.51
C PRO A 326 3.85 -15.62 -17.00
N GLY A 327 4.82 -15.84 -17.88
CA GLY A 327 4.59 -15.77 -19.34
C GLY A 327 4.36 -14.35 -19.87
N ASN A 328 4.97 -13.35 -19.21
CA ASN A 328 4.88 -11.95 -19.60
C ASN A 328 5.60 -11.67 -20.94
N ASP A 329 4.81 -11.52 -22.01
CA ASP A 329 5.32 -11.12 -23.33
C ASP A 329 5.45 -9.58 -23.46
N ASP A 330 4.90 -8.78 -22.54
CA ASP A 330 4.85 -7.31 -22.64
C ASP A 330 6.25 -6.70 -22.78
N ILE A 331 7.25 -7.25 -22.09
CA ILE A 331 8.64 -6.76 -22.15
C ILE A 331 9.21 -6.89 -23.57
N SER A 332 8.81 -7.93 -24.30
CA SER A 332 9.29 -8.17 -25.66
C SER A 332 8.76 -7.14 -26.66
N GLU A 333 7.62 -6.52 -26.36
CA GLU A 333 6.98 -5.48 -27.17
C GLU A 333 7.60 -4.09 -26.95
N LEU A 334 8.28 -3.89 -25.80
CA LEU A 334 8.96 -2.64 -25.47
C LEU A 334 10.28 -2.49 -26.26
N LYS A 335 10.63 -1.24 -26.60
CA LYS A 335 11.84 -0.91 -27.37
C LYS A 335 12.70 0.13 -26.69
N GLY A 336 14.01 0.08 -26.97
CA GLY A 336 14.96 1.11 -26.54
C GLY A 336 15.02 1.26 -25.03
N ASP A 337 14.87 2.49 -24.55
CA ASP A 337 14.98 2.81 -23.12
C ASP A 337 13.75 2.36 -22.32
N GLU A 338 12.55 2.35 -22.93
CA GLU A 338 11.33 1.85 -22.27
C GLU A 338 11.50 0.40 -21.79
N ARG A 339 12.14 -0.43 -22.61
CA ARG A 339 12.42 -1.83 -22.26
C ARG A 339 13.41 -1.94 -21.12
N LYS A 340 14.51 -1.18 -21.16
CA LYS A 340 15.54 -1.21 -20.13
C LYS A 340 15.00 -0.78 -18.77
N ASP A 341 14.12 0.22 -18.76
CA ASP A 341 13.54 0.73 -17.53
C ASP A 341 12.55 -0.29 -16.94
N ALA A 342 11.69 -0.90 -17.76
CA ALA A 342 10.81 -1.99 -17.32
C ALA A 342 11.58 -3.21 -16.79
N GLU A 343 12.67 -3.61 -17.46
CA GLU A 343 13.53 -4.71 -17.00
C GLU A 343 14.15 -4.42 -15.63
N LYS A 344 14.63 -3.19 -15.40
CA LYS A 344 15.20 -2.77 -14.11
C LYS A 344 14.15 -2.74 -13.00
N GLU A 345 12.96 -2.17 -13.27
CA GLU A 345 11.87 -2.14 -12.29
C GLU A 345 11.43 -3.56 -11.91
N ASN A 346 11.33 -4.47 -12.89
CA ASN A 346 11.02 -5.87 -12.63
C ASN A 346 12.14 -6.59 -11.85
N GLU A 347 13.41 -6.29 -12.10
CA GLU A 347 14.52 -6.84 -11.31
C GLU A 347 14.46 -6.36 -9.85
N ALA A 348 14.22 -5.06 -9.63
CA ALA A 348 14.07 -4.48 -8.30
C ALA A 348 12.86 -5.08 -7.56
N ALA A 349 11.71 -5.15 -8.23
CA ALA A 349 10.49 -5.74 -7.68
C ALA A 349 10.67 -7.21 -7.31
N ARG A 350 11.33 -7.99 -8.18
CA ARG A 350 11.66 -9.39 -7.95
C ARG A 350 12.59 -9.56 -6.74
N LEU A 351 13.63 -8.73 -6.62
CA LEU A 351 14.52 -8.75 -5.45
C LEU A 351 13.75 -8.47 -4.16
N TRP A 352 12.85 -7.48 -4.18
CA TRP A 352 12.06 -7.09 -3.03
C TRP A 352 11.12 -8.20 -2.58
N ILE A 353 10.27 -8.71 -3.49
CA ILE A 353 9.26 -9.73 -3.15
C ILE A 353 9.92 -11.05 -2.71
N ASN A 354 10.98 -11.49 -3.40
CA ASN A 354 11.72 -12.69 -3.02
C ASN A 354 12.34 -12.58 -1.62
N GLY A 355 12.79 -11.38 -1.24
CA GLY A 355 13.25 -11.11 0.12
C GLY A 355 12.15 -11.35 1.15
N ILE A 356 10.95 -10.80 0.93
CA ILE A 356 9.79 -11.00 1.82
C ILE A 356 9.40 -12.47 1.91
N GLU A 357 9.45 -13.21 0.80
CA GLU A 357 9.17 -14.64 0.79
C GLU A 357 10.23 -15.46 1.55
N ALA A 358 11.51 -15.06 1.50
CA ALA A 358 12.53 -15.65 2.36
C ALA A 358 12.18 -15.46 3.84
N PHE A 359 11.70 -14.27 4.24
CA PHE A 359 11.19 -14.05 5.60
C PHE A 359 9.98 -14.93 5.93
N LYS A 360 9.04 -15.11 4.98
CA LYS A 360 7.90 -16.03 5.13
C LYS A 360 8.36 -17.46 5.40
N ARG A 361 9.33 -17.96 4.63
CA ARG A 361 9.87 -19.33 4.75
C ARG A 361 10.68 -19.55 6.03
N LYS A 362 11.43 -18.54 6.52
CA LYS A 362 12.36 -18.71 7.65
C LYS A 362 11.79 -18.31 9.00
N LEU A 363 11.03 -17.21 9.07
CA LEU A 363 10.47 -16.67 10.33
C LEU A 363 8.94 -16.77 10.38
N GLY A 364 8.27 -16.96 9.25
CA GLY A 364 6.82 -16.89 9.16
C GLY A 364 6.36 -15.43 9.09
N VAL A 365 5.74 -15.07 7.97
CA VAL A 365 5.08 -13.78 7.76
C VAL A 365 3.58 -14.00 7.85
N ARG A 366 2.92 -13.25 8.74
CA ARG A 366 1.47 -13.31 8.95
C ARG A 366 0.72 -12.53 7.88
N ALA A 367 1.18 -11.31 7.63
CA ALA A 367 0.59 -10.38 6.68
C ALA A 367 1.65 -9.40 6.18
N VAL A 368 1.43 -8.89 4.98
CA VAL A 368 2.18 -7.78 4.38
C VAL A 368 1.22 -6.62 4.22
N TYR A 369 1.56 -5.47 4.81
CA TYR A 369 0.79 -4.23 4.66
C TYR A 369 1.51 -3.34 3.67
N ASP A 370 0.89 -3.14 2.52
CA ASP A 370 1.44 -2.34 1.43
C ASP A 370 0.87 -0.92 1.49
N LEU A 371 1.72 0.07 1.74
CA LEU A 371 1.33 1.48 1.69
C LEU A 371 1.95 2.13 0.46
N SER A 372 1.12 2.75 -0.38
CA SER A 372 1.58 3.43 -1.59
C SER A 372 0.59 4.52 -1.99
N ALA A 373 1.06 5.58 -2.64
CA ALA A 373 0.17 6.54 -3.30
C ALA A 373 -0.41 5.99 -4.60
N THR A 374 0.31 5.04 -5.19
CA THR A 374 0.06 4.51 -6.52
C THR A 374 0.26 2.99 -6.49
N PRO A 375 -0.49 2.21 -5.69
CA PRO A 375 -0.36 0.74 -5.66
C PRO A 375 -0.93 0.17 -6.95
N PHE A 376 -0.26 0.46 -8.06
CA PHE A 376 -0.63 0.10 -9.40
C PHE A 376 0.45 -0.78 -10.00
N PHE A 377 0.06 -1.65 -10.93
CA PHE A 377 1.01 -2.35 -11.75
C PHE A 377 1.67 -1.41 -12.76
N LEU A 378 3.00 -1.51 -12.84
CA LEU A 378 3.81 -0.73 -13.78
C LEU A 378 3.81 -1.39 -15.16
N ARG A 379 4.11 -0.60 -16.19
CA ARG A 379 4.31 -1.10 -17.55
C ARG A 379 5.39 -2.18 -17.58
N GLY A 380 5.13 -3.26 -18.31
CA GLY A 380 6.05 -4.40 -18.40
C GLY A 380 5.99 -5.37 -17.22
N SER A 381 5.06 -5.20 -16.27
CA SER A 381 4.83 -6.17 -15.19
C SER A 381 4.04 -7.42 -15.62
N GLY A 382 3.47 -7.43 -16.82
CA GLY A 382 2.54 -8.45 -17.31
C GLY A 382 1.09 -8.25 -16.87
N TYR A 383 0.83 -7.18 -16.11
CA TYR A 383 -0.51 -6.71 -15.75
C TYR A 383 -0.81 -5.42 -16.49
N ALA A 384 -2.10 -5.12 -16.68
CA ALA A 384 -2.53 -3.89 -17.32
C ALA A 384 -2.00 -2.67 -16.55
N GLU A 385 -1.27 -1.80 -17.24
CA GLU A 385 -0.63 -0.64 -16.62
C GLU A 385 -1.66 0.26 -15.92
N GLY A 386 -1.33 0.70 -14.71
CA GLY A 386 -2.17 1.61 -13.93
C GLY A 386 -3.28 0.91 -13.14
N THR A 387 -3.53 -0.39 -13.37
CA THR A 387 -4.47 -1.19 -12.55
C THR A 387 -4.02 -1.28 -11.11
N LEU A 388 -4.94 -1.06 -10.18
CA LEU A 388 -4.69 -1.25 -8.75
C LEU A 388 -4.23 -2.68 -8.50
N PHE A 389 -3.29 -2.85 -7.57
CA PHE A 389 -2.99 -4.14 -6.99
C PHE A 389 -4.29 -4.80 -6.56
N HIS A 390 -4.49 -6.03 -7.00
CA HIS A 390 -5.73 -6.77 -6.80
C HIS A 390 -6.06 -7.00 -5.31
N TRP A 391 -5.07 -6.88 -4.42
CA TRP A 391 -5.22 -6.96 -2.96
C TRP A 391 -5.37 -5.59 -2.27
N THR A 392 -5.74 -4.54 -3.02
CA THR A 392 -6.06 -3.23 -2.44
C THR A 392 -7.38 -3.29 -1.71
N VAL A 393 -7.36 -2.93 -0.42
CA VAL A 393 -8.54 -2.98 0.46
C VAL A 393 -8.99 -1.61 0.95
N SER A 394 -8.16 -0.58 0.78
CA SER A 394 -8.46 0.80 1.14
C SER A 394 -7.95 1.74 0.06
N ASP A 395 -8.79 2.71 -0.34
CA ASP A 395 -8.42 3.77 -1.28
C ASP A 395 -8.76 5.13 -0.69
N PHE A 396 -7.76 6.01 -0.61
CA PHE A 396 -7.93 7.44 -0.44
C PHE A 396 -7.10 8.16 -1.48
N SER A 397 -7.77 8.57 -2.57
CA SER A 397 -7.12 9.02 -3.79
C SER A 397 -6.44 10.38 -3.62
N LEU A 398 -5.62 10.77 -4.61
CA LEU A 398 -5.07 12.13 -4.67
C LEU A 398 -6.19 13.19 -4.70
N MET A 399 -7.28 12.90 -5.43
CA MET A 399 -8.45 13.79 -5.48
C MET A 399 -9.13 13.93 -4.12
N ASP A 400 -9.37 12.82 -3.41
CA ASP A 400 -9.93 12.86 -2.05
C ASP A 400 -9.03 13.69 -1.10
N ALA A 401 -7.70 13.58 -1.25
CA ALA A 401 -6.74 14.31 -0.44
C ALA A 401 -6.68 15.81 -0.75
N ILE A 402 -6.82 16.20 -2.03
CA ILE A 402 -6.95 17.60 -2.43
C ILE A 402 -8.28 18.17 -1.90
N GLU A 403 -9.37 17.44 -2.11
CA GLU A 403 -10.73 17.84 -1.70
C GLU A 403 -10.86 17.95 -0.18
N SER A 404 -10.04 17.24 0.58
CA SER A 404 -10.01 17.29 2.05
C SER A 404 -8.95 18.26 2.60
N GLY A 405 -8.22 18.99 1.73
CA GLY A 405 -7.18 19.94 2.14
C GLY A 405 -5.93 19.29 2.76
N ILE A 406 -5.72 18.00 2.55
CA ILE A 406 -4.57 17.23 3.07
C ILE A 406 -3.35 17.44 2.17
N VAL A 407 -3.55 17.50 0.86
CA VAL A 407 -2.51 17.67 -0.16
C VAL A 407 -2.79 18.92 -0.98
N LYS A 408 -1.73 19.65 -1.34
CA LYS A 408 -1.85 20.84 -2.19
C LYS A 408 -2.08 20.44 -3.65
N LEU A 409 -2.78 21.28 -4.40
CA LEU A 409 -2.87 21.14 -5.86
C LEU A 409 -1.47 21.10 -6.48
N PRO A 410 -1.12 20.04 -7.25
CA PRO A 410 0.12 20.03 -8.00
C PRO A 410 0.04 21.12 -9.08
N ARG A 411 0.99 22.07 -9.06
CA ARG A 411 1.14 23.04 -10.14
C ARG A 411 1.88 22.35 -11.28
N VAL A 412 1.25 22.27 -12.46
CA VAL A 412 1.95 21.86 -13.67
C VAL A 412 2.86 23.02 -14.09
N PRO A 413 4.17 22.80 -14.30
CA PRO A 413 5.05 23.84 -14.84
C PRO A 413 4.52 24.23 -16.23
N VAL A 414 4.09 25.48 -16.38
CA VAL A 414 3.82 26.03 -17.71
C VAL A 414 5.18 26.48 -18.24
N ALA A 415 5.61 25.93 -19.38
CA ALA A 415 6.80 26.43 -20.04
C ALA A 415 6.52 27.87 -20.52
N ASP A 416 7.10 28.86 -19.84
CA ASP A 416 7.10 30.26 -20.27
C ASP A 416 7.97 30.40 -21.51
N ASN A 417 7.43 30.01 -22.67
CA ASN A 417 7.98 30.40 -23.96
C ASN A 417 7.36 31.74 -24.37
N ILE A 418 7.73 32.81 -23.67
CA ILE A 418 7.55 34.19 -24.16
C ILE A 418 8.88 34.56 -24.84
N PRO A 419 8.93 34.69 -26.18
CA PRO A 419 10.10 35.26 -26.85
C PRO A 419 10.20 36.72 -26.45
N GLY A 420 11.31 37.10 -25.80
CA GLY A 420 11.68 38.49 -25.54
C GLY A 420 12.20 39.20 -26.78
#